data_AF-A0A3D3WX28-F1
#
_entry.id   AF-A0A3D3WX28-F1
#
_cell.length_a   1.000
_cell.length_b   1.000
_cell.length_c   1.000
_cell.angle_alpha   90.00
_cell.angle_beta   90.00
_cell.angle_gamma   90.00
#
_symmetry.space_group_name_H-M   'P 1'
#
loop_
_entity.id
_entity.type
_entity.pdbx_description
1 polymer ?
#
loop_
_entity_poly.entity_id
_entity_poly.type
_entity_poly.pdbx_seq_one_letter_code
_entity_poly.pdbx_strand_id
1 'polypeptide(L)' 'MTTNRPPITEFIGRQQELSVLTVALDDAMQGQGRVAMIAGEPGIGKTRITQELTAVAQGRAGR' A
#
# COMPACT_ATOMS: atom_id res chain seq x y z
N MET A 1 -17.83 -0.82 -22.24
CA MET A 1 -16.43 -0.69 -21.77
C MET A 1 -16.34 -1.33 -20.39
N THR A 2 -15.98 -2.61 -20.29
CA THR A 2 -15.88 -3.33 -19.01
C THR A 2 -14.51 -3.08 -18.40
N THR A 3 -14.46 -2.36 -17.28
CA THR A 3 -13.24 -2.24 -16.47
C THR A 3 -12.99 -3.60 -15.82
N ASN A 4 -12.03 -4.36 -16.35
CA ASN A 4 -11.57 -5.62 -15.77
C ASN A 4 -10.71 -5.32 -14.54
N ARG A 5 -11.36 -4.93 -13.44
CA ARG A 5 -10.70 -4.77 -12.15
C ARG A 5 -10.59 -6.17 -11.52
N PRO A 6 -9.39 -6.69 -11.28
CA PRO A 6 -9.24 -8.01 -10.64
C PRO A 6 -9.98 -8.03 -9.29
N PRO A 7 -10.49 -9.19 -8.86
CA PRO A 7 -11.22 -9.30 -7.60
C PRO A 7 -10.33 -8.80 -6.45
N ILE A 8 -10.87 -7.87 -5.66
CA ILE A 8 -10.24 -7.41 -4.42
C ILE A 8 -10.31 -8.53 -3.40
N THR A 9 -9.32 -9.43 -3.40
CA THR A 9 -9.08 -10.29 -2.25
C THR A 9 -8.92 -9.38 -1.03
N GLU A 10 -9.76 -9.55 -0.02
CA GLU A 10 -9.78 -8.70 1.16
C GLU A 10 -8.39 -8.76 1.85
N PHE A 11 -7.81 -7.60 2.13
CA PHE A 11 -6.52 -7.52 2.80
C PHE A 11 -6.70 -7.74 4.30
N ILE A 12 -6.57 -9.01 4.71
CA ILE A 12 -6.79 -9.44 6.09
C ILE A 12 -5.46 -9.55 6.82
N GLY A 13 -5.42 -8.99 8.03
CA GLY A 13 -4.19 -8.84 8.80
C GLY A 13 -3.29 -7.72 8.24
N ARG A 14 -2.20 -7.42 8.94
CA ARG A 14 -1.19 -6.43 8.50
C ARG A 14 -1.66 -4.96 8.43
N GLN A 15 -2.75 -4.63 9.13
CA GLN A 15 -3.27 -3.26 9.27
C GLN A 15 -2.23 -2.31 9.88
N GLN A 16 -1.44 -2.80 10.83
CA GLN A 16 -0.42 -2.00 11.50
C GLN A 16 0.73 -1.66 10.55
N GLU A 17 1.22 -2.64 9.78
CA GLU A 17 2.26 -2.43 8.78
C GLU A 17 1.78 -1.49 7.67
N LEU A 18 0.54 -1.66 7.21
CA LEU A 18 -0.04 -0.76 6.20
C LEU A 18 -0.19 0.66 6.76
N SER A 19 -0.57 0.80 8.03
CA SER A 19 -0.65 2.10 8.71
C SER A 19 0.71 2.80 8.76
N VAL A 20 1.79 2.09 9.14
CA VAL A 20 3.16 2.63 9.16
C VAL A 20 3.59 3.10 7.76
N LEU A 21 3.35 2.29 6.74
CA LEU A 21 3.68 2.66 5.35
C LEU A 21 2.84 3.85 4.86
N THR A 22 1.58 3.93 5.29
CA THR A 22 0.66 5.03 4.94
C THR A 22 1.12 6.35 5.54
N VAL A 23 1.61 6.35 6.79
CA VAL A 23 2.23 7.53 7.42
C VAL A 23 3.48 7.97 6.67
N ALA A 24 4.35 7.03 6.29
CA ALA A 24 5.55 7.34 5.51
C ALA A 24 5.20 7.93 4.12
N LEU A 25 4.10 7.45 3.51
CA LEU A 25 3.56 8.01 2.28
C LEU A 25 3.05 9.44 2.48
N ASP A 26 2.34 9.72 3.58
CA ASP A 26 1.86 11.07 3.92
C ASP A 26 3.01 12.06 4.09
N ASP A 27 4.10 11.65 4.74
CA ASP A 27 5.31 12.45 4.86
C ASP A 27 5.95 12.72 3.48
N ALA A 28 6.04 11.69 2.64
CA ALA A 28 6.59 11.79 1.29
C ALA A 28 5.77 12.74 0.40
N MET A 29 4.43 12.71 0.51
CA MET A 29 3.54 13.63 -0.19
C MET A 29 3.70 15.09 0.28
N GLN A 30 4.13 15.32 1.53
CA GLN A 30 4.46 16.64 2.06
C GLN A 30 5.88 17.12 1.68
N GLY A 31 6.57 16.40 0.78
CA GLY A 31 7.92 16.74 0.33
C GLY A 31 9.03 16.22 1.23
N GLN A 32 8.71 15.45 2.28
CA GLN A 32 9.71 14.79 3.10
C GLN A 32 9.93 13.35 2.62
N GLY A 33 10.89 13.15 1.71
CA GLY A 33 11.20 11.82 1.16
C GLY A 33 11.37 10.75 2.25
N ARG A 34 10.83 9.56 1.99
CA ARG A 34 10.91 8.39 2.88
C ARG A 34 11.33 7.15 2.09
N VAL A 35 12.03 6.24 2.75
CA VAL A 35 12.35 4.91 2.25
C VAL A 35 11.91 3.89 3.29
N ALA A 36 11.16 2.88 2.88
CA ALA A 36 10.70 1.79 3.74
C ALA A 36 11.13 0.44 3.17
N MET A 37 11.49 -0.50 4.05
CA MET A 37 11.86 -1.87 3.68
C MET A 37 10.82 -2.85 4.22
N ILE A 38 10.29 -3.70 3.35
CA ILE A 38 9.31 -4.73 3.72
C ILE A 38 10.04 -6.07 3.76
N ALA A 39 10.34 -6.54 4.96
CA ALA A 39 10.96 -7.85 5.20
C ALA A 39 9.92 -8.86 5.72
N GLY A 40 10.15 -10.14 5.42
CA GLY A 40 9.28 -11.23 5.89
C GLY A 40 9.46 -12.50 5.07
N GLU A 41 8.83 -13.57 5.51
CA GLU A 41 8.94 -14.92 4.95
C GLU A 41 8.44 -14.98 3.49
N PRO A 42 8.95 -15.91 2.66
CA PRO A 42 8.36 -16.18 1.35
C PRO A 42 6.86 -16.48 1.48
N GLY A 43 6.03 -15.86 0.63
CA GLY A 43 4.58 -16.07 0.65
C GLY A 43 3.79 -15.28 1.70
N ILE A 44 4.42 -14.53 2.61
CA ILE A 44 3.73 -13.80 3.70
C ILE A 44 2.89 -12.58 3.24
N GLY A 45 2.81 -12.32 1.93
CA GLY A 45 2.02 -11.21 1.39
C GLY A 45 2.77 -9.88 1.22
N LYS A 46 4.11 -9.88 1.15
CA LYS A 46 4.92 -8.66 0.88
C LYS A 46 4.46 -7.90 -0.36
N THR A 47 4.23 -8.60 -1.47
CA THR A 47 3.71 -7.98 -2.70
C THR A 47 2.30 -7.42 -2.51
N ARG A 48 1.46 -8.11 -1.72
CA ARG A 48 0.09 -7.67 -1.47
C ARG A 48 0.05 -6.35 -0.71
N ILE A 49 0.84 -6.21 0.35
CA ILE A 49 0.89 -4.95 1.11
C ILE A 49 1.41 -3.78 0.25
N THR A 50 2.33 -4.02 -0.69
CA THR A 50 2.79 -2.98 -1.63
C THR A 50 1.70 -2.56 -2.61
N GLN A 51 0.87 -3.51 -3.07
CA GLN A 51 -0.30 -3.23 -3.92
C GLN A 51 -1.35 -2.42 -3.17
N GLU A 52 -1.64 -2.75 -1.90
CA GLU A 52 -2.57 -1.96 -1.08
C GLU A 52 -2.06 -0.53 -0.86
N LEU A 53 -0.78 -0.35 -0.54
CA LEU A 53 -0.18 0.98 -0.41
C LEU A 53 -0.29 1.79 -1.72
N THR A 54 -0.11 1.12 -2.87
CA THR A 54 -0.27 1.74 -4.19
C THR A 54 -1.72 2.20 -4.42
N ALA A 55 -2.70 1.38 -4.03
CA ALA A 55 -4.11 1.75 -4.13
C ALA A 55 -4.44 2.96 -3.23
N VAL A 56 -3.89 3.02 -2.01
CA VAL A 56 -4.01 4.18 -1.10
C VAL A 56 -3.40 5.43 -1.75
N ALA A 57 -2.19 5.32 -2.32
CA ALA A 57 -1.53 6.44 -2.99
C ALA A 57 -2.35 6.95 -4.19
N GLN A 58 -2.89 6.06 -5.03
CA GLN A 58 -3.74 6.43 -6.15
C GLN A 58 -5.03 7.14 -5.71
N GLY A 59 -5.67 6.66 -4.63
CA GLY A 59 -6.86 7.30 -4.07
C GLY A 59 -6.59 8.70 -3.48
N ARG A 60 -5.34 8.97 -3.06
CA ARG A 60 -4.91 10.28 -2.53
C ARG A 60 -4.48 11.25 -3.63
N ALA A 61 -3.80 10.76 -4.67
CA ALA A 61 -3.36 11.56 -5.80
C ALA A 61 -4.53 12.03 -6.71
N GLY A 62 -5.69 11.38 -6.62
CA GLY A 62 -6.92 11.79 -7.32
C GLY A 62 -7.77 12.83 -6.59
N ARG A 63 -7.27 13.44 -5.51
CA ARG A 63 -7.88 14.56 -4.78
C ARG A 63 -7.09 15.84 -5.01
#